data_AF-Q6PYD6-F1
#
_entry.id   AF-Q6PYD6-F1
#
_cell.length_a   1.000
_cell.length_b   1.000
_cell.length_c   1.000
_cell.angle_alpha   90.00
_cell.angle_beta   90.00
_cell.angle_gamma   90.00
#
_symmetry.space_group_name_H-M   'P 1'
#
loop_
_entity.id
_entity.type
_entity.pdbx_description
1 polymer ?
#
loop_
_entity_poly.entity_id
_entity_poly.type
_entity_poly.pdbx_seq_one_letter_code
_entity_poly.pdbx_strand_id
1 'polypeptide(L)'
;VTNDFNLNKVCELQGVQVLNINDLASAVKPIVLPGEEINVQVIKDGKEHGQGVAYLDDGTMIAIEGGRDHIGDRIDVLVTSVLQTSAGRMIFAKPKLLERVL
;
A
#
# COMPACT_ATOMS: atom_id res chain seq x y z
N VAL A 1 -3.66 9.00 -27.69
CA VAL A 1 -2.74 8.46 -26.67
C VAL A 1 -1.60 9.45 -26.53
N THR A 2 -1.41 10.06 -25.37
CA THR A 2 -0.31 11.03 -25.14
C THR A 2 0.36 10.74 -23.79
N ASN A 3 1.65 11.07 -23.70
CA ASN A 3 2.47 10.95 -22.48
C ASN A 3 2.71 12.32 -21.81
N ASP A 4 2.08 13.38 -22.32
CA ASP A 4 2.30 14.74 -21.84
C ASP A 4 1.25 15.15 -20.80
N PHE A 5 1.70 15.36 -19.56
CA PHE A 5 0.85 15.74 -18.43
C PHE A 5 0.20 17.11 -18.60
N ASN A 6 0.88 18.07 -19.23
CA ASN A 6 0.37 19.43 -19.40
C ASN A 6 -0.71 19.48 -20.47
N LEU A 7 -0.59 18.65 -21.51
CA LEU A 7 -1.58 18.55 -22.58
C LEU A 7 -2.90 17.93 -22.10
N ASN A 8 -2.87 17.00 -21.14
CA ASN A 8 -4.08 16.44 -20.52
C ASN A 8 -4.96 17.52 -19.88
N LYS A 9 -4.34 18.50 -19.19
CA LYS A 9 -5.06 19.57 -18.49
C LYS A 9 -5.72 20.57 -19.45
N VAL A 10 -5.14 20.74 -20.64
CA VAL A 10 -5.72 21.54 -21.73
C VAL A 10 -6.84 20.77 -22.43
N CYS A 11 -6.70 19.45 -22.60
CA CYS A 11 -7.71 18.61 -23.24
C CYS A 11 -8.99 18.44 -22.41
N GLU A 12 -8.92 18.39 -21.08
CA GLU A 12 -10.10 18.41 -20.20
C GLU A 12 -10.93 19.69 -20.37
N LEU A 13 -10.27 20.85 -20.53
CA LEU A 13 -10.93 22.13 -20.78
C LEU A 13 -11.57 22.23 -22.18
N GLN A 14 -11.16 21.37 -23.12
CA GLN A 14 -11.67 21.31 -24.49
C GLN A 14 -12.60 20.11 -24.74
N GLY A 15 -12.92 19.33 -23.69
CA GLY A 15 -13.83 18.18 -23.77
C GLY A 15 -13.30 16.99 -24.58
N VAL A 16 -11.98 16.89 -24.77
CA VAL A 16 -11.37 15.80 -25.54
C VAL A 16 -10.91 14.70 -24.59
N GLN A 17 -11.51 13.51 -24.68
CA GLN A 17 -11.10 12.32 -23.92
C GLN A 17 -9.70 11.88 -24.35
N VAL A 18 -8.74 12.02 -23.45
CA VAL A 18 -7.38 11.52 -23.64
C VAL A 18 -7.13 10.37 -22.68
N LEU A 19 -6.98 9.17 -23.23
CA LEU A 19 -6.53 8.00 -22.49
C LEU A 19 -5.06 8.18 -22.10
N ASN A 20 -4.81 8.47 -20.82
CA ASN A 20 -3.50 8.61 -20.23
C ASN A 20 -2.89 7.24 -19.97
N ILE A 21 -1.80 6.92 -20.67
CA ILE A 21 -1.11 5.63 -20.58
C ILE A 21 -0.50 5.39 -19.18
N ASN A 22 -0.27 6.45 -18.40
CA ASN A 22 0.21 6.35 -17.02
C ASN A 22 -0.84 5.79 -16.07
N ASP A 23 -2.13 6.05 -16.33
CA ASP A 23 -3.23 5.51 -15.53
C ASP A 23 -3.39 4.02 -15.79
N LEU A 24 -3.22 3.60 -17.06
CA LEU A 24 -3.25 2.19 -17.46
C LEU A 24 -2.07 1.42 -16.85
N ALA A 25 -0.86 1.98 -16.85
CA ALA A 25 0.33 1.36 -16.26
C ALA A 25 0.24 1.21 -14.73
N SER A 26 -0.49 2.10 -14.07
CA SER A 26 -0.76 2.02 -12.62
C SER A 26 -1.80 0.95 -12.28
N ALA A 27 -2.72 0.63 -13.20
CA ALA A 27 -3.80 -0.34 -13.00
C ALA A 27 -3.37 -1.81 -13.03
N VAL A 28 -2.14 -2.10 -13.49
CA VAL A 28 -1.61 -3.47 -13.62
C VAL A 28 -0.74 -3.88 -12.43
N LYS A 29 -0.44 -2.96 -11.50
CA LYS A 29 0.34 -3.28 -10.28
C LYS A 29 -0.51 -4.11 -9.31
N PRO A 30 0.07 -5.07 -8.56
CA PRO A 30 -0.65 -5.79 -7.51
C PRO A 30 -1.35 -4.80 -6.56
N ILE A 31 -2.68 -4.88 -6.49
CA ILE A 31 -3.48 -3.96 -5.70
C ILE A 31 -3.73 -4.62 -4.34
N VAL A 32 -3.01 -4.17 -3.32
CA VAL A 32 -3.37 -4.49 -1.92
C VAL A 32 -4.46 -3.51 -1.45
N LEU A 33 -5.63 -4.00 -1.04
CA LEU A 33 -6.77 -3.18 -0.64
C LEU A 33 -7.04 -3.21 0.87
N PRO A 34 -7.64 -2.16 1.46
CA PRO A 34 -8.18 -2.24 2.81
C PRO A 34 -9.13 -3.42 2.97
N GLY A 35 -8.95 -4.18 4.05
CA GLY A 35 -9.68 -5.42 4.32
C GLY A 35 -9.01 -6.68 3.80
N GLU A 36 -7.95 -6.58 3.01
CA GLU A 36 -7.17 -7.75 2.60
C GLU A 36 -6.24 -8.24 3.71
N GLU A 37 -6.06 -9.55 3.74
CA GLU A 37 -5.13 -10.22 4.64
C GLU A 37 -3.84 -10.53 3.88
N ILE A 38 -2.72 -10.20 4.50
CA ILE A 38 -1.40 -10.44 3.94
C ILE A 38 -0.50 -11.06 5.00
N ASN A 39 0.26 -12.09 4.61
CA ASN A 39 1.29 -12.67 5.46
C ASN A 39 2.60 -11.91 5.24
N VAL A 40 3.14 -11.30 6.29
CA VAL A 40 4.31 -10.43 6.19
C VAL A 40 5.30 -10.75 7.30
N GLN A 41 6.59 -10.63 6.98
CA GLN A 41 7.63 -10.70 8.00
C GLN A 41 7.88 -9.29 8.57
N VAL A 42 7.76 -9.14 9.88
CA VAL A 42 8.12 -7.87 10.52
C VAL A 42 9.64 -7.80 10.60
N ILE A 43 10.22 -6.78 9.98
CA ILE A 43 11.67 -6.67 9.80
C ILE A 43 12.30 -5.80 10.90
N LYS A 44 11.61 -4.75 11.32
CA LYS A 44 12.15 -3.76 12.26
C LYS A 44 11.05 -2.96 12.97
N ASP A 45 11.47 -2.19 13.97
CA ASP A 45 10.66 -1.17 14.62
C ASP A 45 10.22 -0.07 13.63
N GLY A 46 8.99 0.39 13.82
CA GLY A 46 8.41 1.54 13.13
C GLY A 46 8.66 2.86 13.85
N LYS A 47 8.04 3.91 13.31
CA LYS A 47 8.20 5.27 13.82
C LYS A 47 7.38 5.50 15.09
N GLU A 48 6.16 4.97 15.12
CA GLU A 48 5.24 5.11 16.25
C GLU A 48 5.49 4.02 17.30
N HIS A 49 5.14 4.29 18.56
CA HIS A 49 5.30 3.33 19.63
C HIS A 49 4.50 2.04 19.36
N GLY A 50 5.16 0.88 19.52
CA GLY A 50 4.54 -0.42 19.24
C GLY A 50 4.37 -0.75 17.75
N GLN A 51 4.82 0.11 16.84
CA GLN A 51 4.73 -0.14 15.40
C GLN A 51 5.86 -1.06 14.93
N GLY A 52 5.53 -2.02 14.07
CA GLY A 52 6.48 -2.79 13.27
C GLY A 52 6.46 -2.35 11.80
N VAL A 53 7.54 -2.61 11.07
CA VAL A 53 7.63 -2.34 9.63
C VAL A 53 7.97 -3.62 8.88
N ALA A 54 7.18 -3.89 7.84
CA ALA A 54 7.44 -4.89 6.83
C ALA A 54 7.54 -4.24 5.45
N TYR A 55 8.03 -5.00 4.48
CA TYR A 55 8.10 -4.58 3.08
C TYR A 55 7.53 -5.69 2.20
N LEU A 56 6.80 -5.31 1.15
CA LEU A 56 6.52 -6.21 0.03
C LEU A 56 7.76 -6.34 -0.87
N ASP A 57 7.74 -7.33 -1.75
CA ASP A 57 8.83 -7.60 -2.69
C ASP A 57 9.11 -6.44 -3.65
N ASP A 58 8.10 -5.59 -3.91
CA ASP A 58 8.22 -4.39 -4.74
C ASP A 58 8.74 -3.16 -3.99
N GLY A 59 9.07 -3.31 -2.70
CA GLY A 59 9.55 -2.24 -1.83
C GLY A 59 8.45 -1.40 -1.17
N THR A 60 7.17 -1.71 -1.39
CA THR A 60 6.06 -1.06 -0.70
C THR A 60 6.19 -1.26 0.81
N MET A 61 6.21 -0.15 1.55
CA MET A 61 6.35 -0.20 3.01
C MET A 61 5.01 -0.47 3.68
N ILE A 62 5.00 -1.42 4.61
CA ILE A 62 3.84 -1.78 5.43
C ILE A 62 4.14 -1.41 6.88
N ALA A 63 3.37 -0.46 7.41
CA ALA A 63 3.40 -0.09 8.82
C ALA A 63 2.33 -0.88 9.59
N ILE A 64 2.77 -1.68 10.56
CA ILE A 64 1.91 -2.60 11.32
C ILE A 64 1.78 -2.09 12.75
N GLU A 65 0.59 -1.64 13.14
CA GLU A 65 0.31 -1.25 14.53
C GLU A 65 0.30 -2.49 15.43
N GLY A 66 1.05 -2.49 16.53
CA GLY A 66 1.26 -3.68 17.36
C GLY A 66 2.26 -4.69 16.75
N GLY A 67 2.90 -4.35 15.63
CA GLY A 67 3.86 -5.24 14.97
C GLY A 67 5.21 -5.35 15.69
N ARG A 68 5.53 -4.45 16.63
CA ARG A 68 6.83 -4.44 17.34
C ARG A 68 7.12 -5.76 18.07
N ASP A 69 6.11 -6.35 18.69
CA ASP A 69 6.28 -7.59 19.45
C ASP A 69 6.47 -8.83 18.55
N HIS A 70 6.35 -8.64 17.24
CA HIS A 70 6.48 -9.69 16.23
C HIS A 70 7.71 -9.48 15.32
N ILE A 71 8.66 -8.63 15.71
CA ILE A 71 9.90 -8.41 14.93
C ILE A 71 10.66 -9.73 14.78
N GLY A 72 10.96 -10.10 13.53
CA GLY A 72 11.58 -11.36 13.14
C GLY A 72 10.58 -12.42 12.68
N ASP A 73 9.33 -12.34 13.13
CA ASP A 73 8.28 -13.32 12.85
C ASP A 73 7.50 -12.98 11.58
N ARG A 74 6.89 -14.01 10.98
CA ARG A 74 5.87 -13.87 9.94
C ARG A 74 4.49 -13.94 10.57
N ILE A 75 3.71 -12.89 10.38
CA ILE A 75 2.35 -12.77 10.92
C ILE A 75 1.36 -12.43 9.81
N ASP A 76 0.13 -12.89 9.97
CA ASP A 76 -0.99 -12.44 9.15
C ASP A 76 -1.46 -11.09 9.66
N VAL A 77 -1.53 -10.10 8.78
CA VAL A 77 -2.00 -8.76 9.08
C VAL A 77 -3.17 -8.40 8.19
N LEU A 78 -4.13 -7.68 8.74
CA LEU A 78 -5.26 -7.09 8.03
C LEU A 78 -4.89 -5.66 7.62
N VAL A 79 -5.00 -5.36 6.33
CA VAL A 79 -4.75 -4.03 5.79
C VAL A 79 -5.88 -3.10 6.21
N THR A 80 -5.54 -2.01 6.87
CA THR A 80 -6.52 -1.01 7.34
C THR A 80 -6.64 0.15 6.38
N SER A 81 -5.54 0.59 5.77
CA SER A 81 -5.54 1.69 4.80
C SER A 81 -4.32 1.65 3.90
N VAL A 82 -4.43 2.33 2.76
CA VAL A 82 -3.35 2.48 1.78
C VAL A 82 -3.19 3.96 1.47
N LEU A 83 -1.98 4.47 1.60
CA LEU A 83 -1.63 5.86 1.32
C LEU A 83 -0.64 5.92 0.15
N GLN A 84 -1.00 6.68 -0.89
CA GLN A 84 -0.09 7.02 -1.96
C GLN A 84 0.65 8.32 -1.61
N THR A 85 1.97 8.27 -1.58
CA THR A 85 2.85 9.44 -1.37
C THR A 85 3.70 9.70 -2.61
N SER A 86 4.38 10.84 -2.67
CA SER A 86 5.34 11.15 -3.75
C SER A 86 6.54 10.19 -3.77
N ALA A 87 6.87 9.57 -2.64
CA ALA A 87 7.96 8.60 -2.52
C ALA A 87 7.53 7.16 -2.85
N GLY A 88 6.23 6.92 -3.07
CA GLY A 88 5.68 5.60 -3.34
C GLY A 88 4.44 5.29 -2.50
N ARG A 89 4.11 4.00 -2.44
CA ARG A 89 2.94 3.49 -1.72
C ARG A 89 3.31 3.09 -0.31
N MET A 90 2.45 3.42 0.64
CA MET A 90 2.53 3.01 2.04
C MET A 90 1.24 2.27 2.41
N ILE A 91 1.35 1.14 3.09
CA ILE A 91 0.23 0.33 3.54
C ILE A 91 0.23 0.36 5.06
N PHE A 92 -0.94 0.50 5.67
CA PHE A 92 -1.12 0.38 7.11
C PHE A 92 -1.91 -0.89 7.40
N ALA A 93 -1.49 -1.62 8.42
CA ALA A 93 -2.09 -2.89 8.79
C ALA A 93 -2.10 -3.11 10.30
N LYS A 94 -2.86 -4.10 10.75
CA LYS A 94 -2.88 -4.58 12.13
C LYS A 94 -2.76 -6.11 12.14
N PRO A 95 -2.13 -6.72 13.16
CA PRO A 95 -2.15 -8.17 13.33
C PRO A 95 -3.58 -8.69 13.27
N LYS A 96 -3.80 -9.75 12.50
CA LYS A 96 -5.08 -10.45 12.50
C LYS A 96 -5.24 -11.05 13.89
N LEU A 97 -6.24 -10.59 14.64
CA LEU A 97 -6.67 -11.28 15.85
C LEU A 97 -7.13 -12.67 15.40
N LEU A 98 -6.33 -13.70 15.67
CA LEU A 98 -6.85 -15.05 15.72
C LEU A 98 -7.87 -15.02 16.87
N GLU A 99 -9.16 -14.95 16.53
CA GLU A 99 -10.18 -15.48 17.42
C GLU A 99 -9.79 -16.95 17.62
N ARG A 100 -9.07 -17.23 18.71
CA ARG A 100 -9.03 -18.57 19.27
C ARG A 100 -10.46 -18.86 19.69
N VAL A 101 -11.21 -19.46 18.78
CA VAL A 101 -12.46 -20.15 19.12
C VAL A 101 -12.05 -21.25 20.10
N LEU A 102 -12.27 -20.99 21.39
CA LEU A 102 -12.19 -21.95 22.48
C LEU A 102 -13.54 -22.67 22.61
#